data_AF-A0A9Q0FZV0-F1
#
_entry.id   AF-A0A9Q0FZV0-F1
#
_cell.length_a   1.000
_cell.length_b   1.000
_cell.length_c   1.000
_cell.angle_alpha   90.00
_cell.angle_beta   90.00
_cell.angle_gamma   90.00
#
_symmetry.space_group_name_H-M   'P 1'
#
loop_
_entity.id
_entity.type
_entity.pdbx_description
1 polymer ?
#
loop_
_entity_poly.entity_id
_entity_poly.type
_entity_poly.pdbx_seq_one_letter_code
_entity_poly.pdbx_strand_id
1 'polypeptide(L)'
;MAPLTRIGLAGLAVMGQNLALNIAEKGFPVSVYNRTTSKVDETVERAKQEGNLPLYGFHDPESFVKSIQKPRVIIMLVKAGAPVDQTIKTLSVYLEKGDCIIDGGNEWYENTERREKAMSELGLLYLGMGVSGGEEGARHGPSLMPGGSFEAYKNIEDILLKVAAQVPDSGPCVTYVGKGGSGNFVKMVHNGIEYGDMQLIAEAYDVLKSVGKLTNEELHQVFADWNKGELLSFLIEITADIFGIKDDKGEGYLVDKVLDKTGMKGTGKWTVQQAAELSVAAPTIASSLDGRFLSGLKEERVEAAKVFKSSGVGAIPADQVVDKKRLIDDVRQALYASKICSYAQGMNLIRAKSAEKGWNLKLGELARIWKGGCIIRAVFLDRIKKAYDRNAELSNLLVDPEFAREIIERQSAWRRVVCLAINSGISTPGMSSSLAYFDTYRRERLPANLVQAQRDYFGAHTYERIDVPGAFHTEWFKIAKQSKI
;
A
#
# COMPACT_ATOMS: atom_id res chain seq x y z
N MET A 1 31.64 -12.57 29.70
CA MET A 1 31.09 -11.95 28.49
C MET A 1 29.68 -12.46 28.32
N ALA A 2 28.70 -11.59 28.05
CA ALA A 2 27.38 -12.05 27.64
C ALA A 2 27.53 -12.94 26.39
N PRO A 3 26.71 -13.99 26.21
CA PRO A 3 26.73 -14.78 24.99
C PRO A 3 26.46 -13.89 23.78
N LEU A 4 27.13 -14.19 22.66
CA LEU A 4 26.91 -13.45 21.42
C LEU A 4 25.44 -13.61 20.99
N THR A 5 24.84 -12.52 20.52
CA THR A 5 23.45 -12.53 20.07
C THR A 5 23.35 -13.02 18.63
N ARG A 6 22.16 -13.52 18.27
CA ARG A 6 21.91 -13.98 16.91
C ARG A 6 21.74 -12.80 15.95
N ILE A 7 21.12 -11.70 16.36
CA ILE A 7 20.85 -10.58 15.45
C ILE A 7 20.92 -9.24 16.18
N GLY A 8 21.28 -8.18 15.47
CA GLY A 8 21.22 -6.81 15.95
C GLY A 8 20.01 -6.05 15.41
N LEU A 9 19.45 -5.13 16.19
CA LEU A 9 18.47 -4.15 15.72
C LEU A 9 18.88 -2.72 16.12
N ALA A 10 19.04 -1.85 15.13
CA ALA A 10 19.37 -0.44 15.28
C ALA A 10 18.17 0.45 14.94
N GLY A 11 17.77 1.31 15.88
CA GLY A 11 16.62 2.20 15.74
C GLY A 11 15.41 1.71 16.53
N LEU A 12 15.17 2.32 17.70
CA LEU A 12 14.20 1.86 18.70
C LEU A 12 13.02 2.83 18.87
N ALA A 13 12.47 3.29 17.75
CA ALA A 13 11.10 3.79 17.72
C ALA A 13 10.11 2.63 17.94
N VAL A 14 8.82 2.94 18.05
CA VAL A 14 7.73 1.96 18.28
C VAL A 14 7.87 0.68 17.43
N MET A 15 8.06 0.81 16.11
CA MET A 15 8.26 -0.33 15.20
C MET A 15 9.50 -1.16 15.55
N GLY A 16 10.62 -0.52 15.87
CA GLY A 16 11.88 -1.19 16.15
C GLY A 16 11.88 -1.91 17.50
N GLN A 17 11.26 -1.30 18.52
CA GLN A 17 11.08 -1.96 19.81
C GLN A 17 10.23 -3.22 19.66
N ASN A 18 9.07 -3.10 19.01
CA ASN A 18 8.15 -4.21 18.86
C ASN A 18 8.72 -5.35 18.00
N LEU A 19 9.47 -5.03 16.94
CA LEU A 19 10.15 -6.06 16.15
C LEU A 19 11.27 -6.75 16.94
N ALA A 20 12.07 -6.00 17.72
CA ALA A 20 13.10 -6.59 18.57
C ALA A 20 12.50 -7.54 19.63
N LEU A 21 11.41 -7.13 20.27
CA LEU A 21 10.67 -7.94 21.23
C LEU A 21 10.05 -9.18 20.59
N ASN A 22 9.49 -9.06 19.38
CA ASN A 22 8.98 -10.19 18.62
C ASN A 22 10.09 -11.23 18.34
N ILE A 23 11.24 -10.77 17.82
CA ILE A 23 12.39 -11.65 17.57
C ILE A 23 12.84 -12.35 18.86
N ALA A 24 12.93 -11.61 19.97
CA ALA A 24 13.32 -12.16 21.27
C ALA A 24 12.30 -13.18 21.80
N GLU A 25 11.00 -12.92 21.66
CA GLU A 25 9.91 -13.84 22.03
C GLU A 25 9.96 -15.15 21.22
N LYS A 26 10.43 -15.12 19.97
CA LYS A 26 10.67 -16.35 19.17
C LYS A 26 11.93 -17.12 19.57
N GLY A 27 12.59 -16.71 20.65
CA GLY A 27 13.73 -17.38 21.27
C GLY A 27 15.09 -17.02 20.66
N PHE A 28 15.17 -15.99 19.83
CA PHE A 28 16.43 -15.54 19.26
C PHE A 28 17.04 -14.43 20.12
N PRO A 29 18.27 -14.59 20.63
CA PRO A 29 18.95 -13.50 21.33
C PRO A 29 19.17 -12.28 20.42
N VAL A 30 18.77 -11.09 20.87
CA VAL A 30 18.83 -9.84 20.10
C VAL A 30 19.65 -8.79 20.83
N SER A 31 20.63 -8.21 20.14
CA SER A 31 21.26 -6.96 20.58
C SER A 31 20.48 -5.77 20.05
N VAL A 32 20.27 -4.74 20.85
CA VAL A 32 19.61 -3.51 20.42
C VAL A 32 20.47 -2.27 20.64
N TYR A 33 20.37 -1.33 19.70
CA TYR A 33 21.08 -0.05 19.74
C TYR A 33 20.18 1.09 19.25
N ASN A 34 20.33 2.26 19.87
CA ASN A 34 19.71 3.49 19.40
C ASN A 34 20.56 4.71 19.78
N ARG A 35 20.59 5.72 18.90
CA ARG A 35 21.33 6.97 19.16
C ARG A 35 20.91 7.65 20.46
N THR A 36 19.62 7.64 20.77
CA THR A 36 19.11 8.10 22.07
C THR A 36 19.09 6.90 23.01
N THR A 37 19.99 6.91 23.99
CA THR A 37 20.24 5.79 24.91
C THR A 37 19.04 5.44 25.77
N SER A 38 18.21 6.42 26.17
CA SER A 38 16.99 6.14 26.95
C SER A 38 16.04 5.17 26.25
N LYS A 39 16.01 5.15 24.90
CA LYS A 39 15.20 4.18 24.13
C LYS A 39 15.74 2.75 24.23
N VAL A 40 17.05 2.59 24.42
CA VAL A 40 17.67 1.30 24.70
C VAL A 40 17.19 0.81 26.07
N ASP A 41 17.29 1.67 27.08
CA ASP A 41 16.90 1.34 28.46
C ASP A 41 15.41 0.98 28.55
N GLU A 42 14.53 1.78 27.92
CA GLU A 42 13.09 1.49 27.81
C GLU A 42 12.83 0.11 27.18
N THR A 43 13.55 -0.25 26.11
CA THR A 43 13.33 -1.52 25.39
C THR A 43 13.79 -2.72 26.21
N VAL A 44 14.93 -2.60 26.89
CA VAL A 44 15.45 -3.63 27.79
C VAL A 44 14.52 -3.83 28.97
N GLU A 45 13.98 -2.76 29.53
CA GLU A 45 13.03 -2.84 30.64
C GLU A 45 11.72 -3.52 30.20
N ARG A 46 11.19 -3.16 29.03
CA ARG A 46 10.04 -3.86 28.43
C ARG A 46 10.31 -5.36 28.24
N ALA A 47 11.49 -5.72 27.74
CA ALA A 47 11.88 -7.13 27.55
C ALA A 47 11.90 -7.93 28.87
N LYS A 48 12.30 -7.30 29.98
CA LYS A 48 12.23 -7.92 31.32
C LYS A 48 10.79 -8.12 31.76
N GLN A 49 9.96 -7.09 31.59
CA GLN A 49 8.54 -7.11 31.97
C GLN A 49 7.74 -8.14 31.16
N GLU A 50 8.08 -8.33 29.87
CA GLU A 50 7.44 -9.30 28.98
C GLU A 50 8.03 -10.73 29.10
N GLY A 51 8.56 -11.09 30.27
CA GLY A 51 9.00 -12.47 30.57
C GLY A 51 10.50 -12.71 30.45
N ASN A 52 11.34 -11.70 30.73
CA ASN A 52 12.80 -11.78 30.62
C ASN A 52 13.28 -12.26 29.24
N LEU A 53 12.73 -11.66 28.19
CA LEU A 53 13.09 -11.96 26.81
C LEU A 53 14.60 -11.78 26.59
N PRO A 54 15.25 -12.58 25.73
CA PRO A 54 16.70 -12.55 25.49
C PRO A 54 17.11 -11.33 24.63
N LEU A 55 16.92 -10.13 25.17
CA LEU A 55 17.19 -8.85 24.52
C LEU A 55 18.21 -8.05 25.35
N TYR A 56 19.27 -7.57 24.70
CA TYR A 56 20.40 -6.93 25.35
C TYR A 56 20.66 -5.55 24.75
N GLY A 57 20.72 -4.53 25.60
CA GLY A 57 20.93 -3.14 25.19
C GLY A 57 22.39 -2.72 25.17
N PHE A 58 22.77 -1.95 24.15
CA PHE A 58 24.10 -1.37 23.98
C PHE A 58 24.00 0.12 23.69
N HIS A 59 24.86 0.92 24.32
CA HIS A 59 24.80 2.39 24.26
C HIS A 59 25.78 3.02 23.27
N ASP A 60 26.71 2.23 22.74
CA ASP A 60 27.66 2.67 21.71
C ASP A 60 27.70 1.69 20.51
N PRO A 61 28.05 2.16 19.30
CA PRO A 61 28.06 1.33 18.10
C PRO A 61 29.06 0.17 18.14
N GLU A 62 30.22 0.34 18.76
CA GLU A 62 31.28 -0.66 18.75
C GLU A 62 30.89 -1.86 19.60
N SER A 63 30.43 -1.63 20.83
CA SER A 63 29.97 -2.69 21.73
C SER A 63 28.74 -3.39 21.16
N PHE A 64 27.82 -2.65 20.52
CA PHE A 64 26.67 -3.21 19.82
C PHE A 64 27.11 -4.18 18.72
N VAL A 65 27.97 -3.77 17.78
CA VAL A 65 28.38 -4.64 16.66
C VAL A 65 29.19 -5.85 17.15
N LYS A 66 30.07 -5.66 18.15
CA LYS A 66 30.88 -6.75 18.73
C LYS A 66 30.06 -7.78 19.52
N SER A 67 28.85 -7.44 19.93
CA SER A 67 27.96 -8.34 20.67
C SER A 67 27.25 -9.38 19.79
N ILE A 68 27.31 -9.24 18.47
CA ILE A 68 26.57 -10.07 17.51
C ILE A 68 27.50 -11.15 16.93
N GLN A 69 27.00 -12.38 16.81
CA GLN A 69 27.77 -13.47 16.20
C GLN A 69 28.03 -13.25 14.71
N LYS A 70 29.11 -13.84 14.17
CA LYS A 70 29.44 -13.80 12.73
C LYS A 70 28.68 -14.88 11.92
N PRO A 71 28.32 -14.64 10.65
CA PRO A 71 28.27 -13.31 10.02
C PRO A 71 27.24 -12.44 10.73
N ARG A 72 27.63 -11.20 11.04
CA ARG A 72 26.80 -10.26 11.80
C ARG A 72 25.67 -9.80 10.91
N VAL A 73 24.46 -9.74 11.45
CA VAL A 73 23.30 -9.22 10.73
C VAL A 73 22.63 -8.16 11.59
N ILE A 74 22.44 -6.98 11.02
CA ILE A 74 21.84 -5.84 11.72
C ILE A 74 20.63 -5.35 10.93
N ILE A 75 19.45 -5.41 11.54
CA ILE A 75 18.24 -4.76 11.04
C ILE A 75 18.26 -3.29 11.46
N MET A 76 17.98 -2.39 10.52
CA MET A 76 17.83 -0.97 10.74
C MET A 76 16.38 -0.55 10.60
N LEU A 77 15.84 0.13 11.62
CA LEU A 77 14.51 0.75 11.61
C LEU A 77 14.62 2.21 12.06
N VAL A 78 15.25 3.02 11.22
CA VAL A 78 15.45 4.45 11.43
C VAL A 78 14.62 5.27 10.44
N LYS A 79 14.52 6.59 10.66
CA LYS A 79 13.83 7.49 9.75
C LYS A 79 14.49 7.47 8.37
N ALA A 80 13.71 7.26 7.31
CA ALA A 80 14.18 7.22 5.93
C ALA A 80 14.96 8.49 5.51
N GLY A 81 15.83 8.34 4.52
CA GLY A 81 16.73 9.39 4.04
C GLY A 81 18.07 9.46 4.78
N ALA A 82 18.61 10.67 4.97
CA ALA A 82 19.95 10.88 5.53
C ALA A 82 20.27 10.13 6.83
N PRO A 83 19.33 9.92 7.79
CA PRO A 83 19.63 9.14 8.98
C PRO A 83 20.03 7.68 8.69
N VAL A 84 19.49 7.06 7.64
CA VAL A 84 19.88 5.69 7.24
C VAL A 84 21.35 5.67 6.80
N ASP A 85 21.76 6.58 5.92
CA ASP A 85 23.14 6.64 5.42
C ASP A 85 24.14 6.93 6.54
N GLN A 86 23.76 7.79 7.50
CA GLN A 86 24.57 8.06 8.70
C GLN A 86 24.72 6.81 9.57
N THR A 87 23.65 6.07 9.80
CA THR A 87 23.71 4.83 10.60
C THR A 87 24.53 3.75 9.90
N ILE A 88 24.39 3.59 8.58
CA ILE A 88 25.22 2.66 7.79
C ILE A 88 26.70 3.03 7.93
N LYS A 89 27.05 4.31 7.76
CA LYS A 89 28.44 4.78 7.92
C LYS A 89 28.99 4.50 9.32
N THR A 90 28.19 4.73 10.36
CA THR A 90 28.61 4.49 11.76
C THR A 90 28.84 3.01 12.05
N LEU A 91 27.94 2.13 11.60
CA LEU A 91 28.01 0.70 11.92
C LEU A 91 29.06 -0.03 11.07
N SER A 92 29.17 0.31 9.78
CA SER A 92 30.08 -0.37 8.84
C SER A 92 31.55 -0.31 9.21
N VAL A 93 31.98 0.68 10.02
CA VAL A 93 33.36 0.76 10.56
C VAL A 93 33.73 -0.46 11.41
N TYR A 94 32.74 -1.12 12.02
CA TYR A 94 32.94 -2.27 12.91
C TYR A 94 32.52 -3.60 12.28
N LEU A 95 32.04 -3.59 11.03
CA LEU A 95 31.65 -4.78 10.29
C LEU A 95 32.82 -5.36 9.50
N GLU A 96 32.76 -6.65 9.25
CA GLU A 96 33.75 -7.41 8.49
C GLU A 96 33.13 -7.99 7.22
N LYS A 97 33.97 -8.45 6.28
CA LYS A 97 33.49 -9.06 5.03
C LYS A 97 32.51 -10.20 5.31
N GLY A 98 31.37 -10.19 4.61
CA GLY A 98 30.27 -11.15 4.79
C GLY A 98 29.22 -10.74 5.83
N ASP A 99 29.48 -9.71 6.64
CA ASP A 99 28.45 -9.14 7.52
C ASP A 99 27.38 -8.40 6.70
N CYS A 100 26.18 -8.25 7.27
CA CYS A 100 24.98 -7.80 6.58
C CYS A 100 24.27 -6.65 7.31
N ILE A 101 23.84 -5.65 6.53
CA ILE A 101 22.89 -4.63 6.97
C ILE A 101 21.55 -4.84 6.24
N ILE A 102 20.45 -4.86 7.00
CA ILE A 102 19.09 -4.95 6.50
C ILE A 102 18.36 -3.63 6.78
N ASP A 103 17.95 -2.89 5.75
CA ASP A 103 17.10 -1.71 5.94
C ASP A 103 15.62 -2.12 5.96
N GLY A 104 15.03 -2.10 7.16
CA GLY A 104 13.62 -2.41 7.40
C GLY A 104 12.67 -1.23 7.14
N GLY A 105 13.20 -0.07 6.76
CA GLY A 105 12.46 1.16 6.59
C GLY A 105 11.59 1.22 5.32
N ASN A 106 10.70 2.21 5.30
CA ASN A 106 10.02 2.62 4.08
C ASN A 106 10.97 3.51 3.26
N GLU A 107 11.67 2.92 2.31
CA GLU A 107 12.70 3.59 1.51
C GLU A 107 12.36 3.56 0.02
N TRP A 108 12.85 4.56 -0.72
CA TRP A 108 12.82 4.57 -2.18
C TRP A 108 13.75 3.48 -2.72
N TYR A 109 13.23 2.62 -3.61
CA TYR A 109 13.94 1.41 -4.03
C TYR A 109 15.33 1.67 -4.65
N GLU A 110 15.54 2.81 -5.31
CA GLU A 110 16.86 3.14 -5.89
C GLU A 110 17.89 3.55 -4.83
N ASN A 111 17.44 4.07 -3.68
CA ASN A 111 18.33 4.28 -2.54
C ASN A 111 18.83 2.94 -2.02
N THR A 112 17.98 1.91 -2.01
CA THR A 112 18.38 0.53 -1.68
C THR A 112 19.39 0.00 -2.69
N GLU A 113 19.16 0.14 -4.00
CA GLU A 113 20.10 -0.29 -5.05
C GLU A 113 21.47 0.43 -4.93
N ARG A 114 21.44 1.75 -4.68
CA ARG A 114 22.66 2.54 -4.45
C ARG A 114 23.44 2.06 -3.22
N ARG A 115 22.74 1.79 -2.10
CA ARG A 115 23.35 1.34 -0.85
C ARG A 115 23.88 -0.08 -0.96
N GLU A 116 23.17 -0.97 -1.66
CA GLU A 116 23.63 -2.32 -1.94
C GLU A 116 24.96 -2.31 -2.68
N LYS A 117 25.08 -1.48 -3.73
CA LYS A 117 26.35 -1.30 -4.45
C LYS A 117 27.47 -0.80 -3.54
N ALA A 118 27.21 0.25 -2.76
CA ALA A 118 28.21 0.84 -1.86
C ALA A 118 28.68 -0.14 -0.77
N MET A 119 27.79 -0.98 -0.24
CA MET A 119 28.14 -2.01 0.75
C MET A 119 28.92 -3.16 0.14
N SER A 120 28.58 -3.56 -1.09
CA SER A 120 29.32 -4.59 -1.82
C SER A 120 30.79 -4.20 -2.06
N GLU A 121 31.08 -2.93 -2.32
CA GLU A 121 32.47 -2.40 -2.44
C GLU A 121 33.29 -2.56 -1.14
N LEU A 122 32.63 -2.63 0.02
CA LEU A 122 33.24 -2.91 1.33
C LEU A 122 33.29 -4.42 1.65
N GLY A 123 32.78 -5.28 0.76
CA GLY A 123 32.60 -6.71 1.01
C GLY A 123 31.48 -7.02 1.99
N LEU A 124 30.56 -6.07 2.21
CA LEU A 124 29.39 -6.23 3.06
C LEU A 124 28.17 -6.60 2.23
N LEU A 125 27.23 -7.33 2.85
CA LEU A 125 25.94 -7.66 2.27
C LEU A 125 24.91 -6.58 2.65
N TYR A 126 23.94 -6.37 1.76
CA TYR A 126 22.84 -5.44 1.99
C TYR A 126 21.51 -6.02 1.53
N LEU A 127 20.46 -5.75 2.31
CA LEU A 127 19.09 -6.20 2.01
C LEU A 127 18.10 -5.07 2.32
N GLY A 128 17.27 -4.72 1.35
CA GLY A 128 16.10 -3.88 1.59
C GLY A 128 14.92 -4.75 1.98
N MET A 129 14.29 -4.49 3.12
CA MET A 129 13.18 -5.32 3.61
C MET A 129 11.97 -4.46 3.97
N GLY A 130 10.94 -4.51 3.15
CA GLY A 130 9.67 -3.89 3.51
C GLY A 130 9.01 -4.58 4.70
N VAL A 131 8.68 -3.83 5.76
CA VAL A 131 7.98 -4.36 6.95
C VAL A 131 6.58 -3.74 7.07
N SER A 132 5.52 -4.54 7.02
CA SER A 132 4.12 -4.06 7.13
C SER A 132 3.39 -4.72 8.29
N GLY A 133 2.54 -3.95 8.98
CA GLY A 133 1.72 -4.44 10.10
C GLY A 133 1.44 -3.41 11.21
N GLY A 134 2.05 -2.24 11.12
CA GLY A 134 1.92 -1.22 12.16
C GLY A 134 2.56 -1.67 13.47
N GLU A 135 2.20 -0.98 14.55
CA GLU A 135 2.76 -1.23 15.88
C GLU A 135 2.49 -2.65 16.37
N GLU A 136 1.22 -3.07 16.32
CA GLU A 136 0.77 -4.38 16.78
C GLU A 136 1.32 -5.51 15.88
N GLY A 137 1.26 -5.33 14.56
CA GLY A 137 1.80 -6.32 13.62
C GLY A 137 3.31 -6.51 13.79
N ALA A 138 4.09 -5.46 14.05
CA ALA A 138 5.52 -5.61 14.35
C ALA A 138 5.78 -6.51 15.57
N ARG A 139 4.92 -6.43 16.61
CA ARG A 139 5.07 -7.19 17.84
C ARG A 139 4.65 -8.66 17.71
N HIS A 140 3.60 -8.94 16.93
CA HIS A 140 2.98 -10.26 16.92
C HIS A 140 3.15 -11.04 15.61
N GLY A 141 3.57 -10.37 14.54
CA GLY A 141 3.82 -11.00 13.25
C GLY A 141 3.56 -10.04 12.09
N PRO A 142 4.59 -9.38 11.53
CA PRO A 142 4.41 -8.53 10.37
C PRO A 142 4.44 -9.34 9.07
N SER A 143 4.10 -8.69 7.98
CA SER A 143 4.49 -9.14 6.63
C SER A 143 5.86 -8.57 6.28
N LEU A 144 6.76 -9.43 5.81
CA LEU A 144 8.16 -9.11 5.53
C LEU A 144 8.48 -9.34 4.05
N MET A 145 9.06 -8.32 3.41
CA MET A 145 9.33 -8.28 1.97
C MET A 145 10.83 -8.05 1.69
N PRO A 146 11.73 -9.00 2.03
CA PRO A 146 13.16 -8.87 1.79
C PRO A 146 13.51 -8.98 0.29
N GLY A 147 14.31 -8.05 -0.20
CA GLY A 147 14.92 -8.06 -1.54
C GLY A 147 16.34 -7.47 -1.54
N GLY A 148 17.17 -7.91 -2.48
CA GLY A 148 18.61 -7.62 -2.51
C GLY A 148 19.43 -8.91 -2.56
N SER A 149 20.49 -8.99 -1.75
CA SER A 149 21.35 -10.18 -1.67
C SER A 149 20.60 -11.43 -1.18
N PHE A 150 20.62 -12.50 -1.96
CA PHE A 150 20.04 -13.79 -1.57
C PHE A 150 20.82 -14.45 -0.43
N GLU A 151 22.14 -14.29 -0.41
CA GLU A 151 23.01 -14.77 0.68
C GLU A 151 22.64 -14.07 2.01
N ALA A 152 22.40 -12.75 1.95
CA ALA A 152 21.95 -11.98 3.11
C ALA A 152 20.62 -12.51 3.67
N TYR A 153 19.67 -12.82 2.79
CA TYR A 153 18.39 -13.41 3.16
C TYR A 153 18.58 -14.80 3.81
N LYS A 154 19.44 -15.65 3.25
CA LYS A 154 19.69 -16.99 3.81
C LYS A 154 20.27 -16.96 5.21
N ASN A 155 21.06 -15.95 5.58
CA ASN A 155 21.62 -15.80 6.93
C ASN A 155 20.58 -15.55 8.04
N ILE A 156 19.34 -15.20 7.67
CA ILE A 156 18.25 -14.78 8.56
C ILE A 156 16.89 -15.37 8.19
N GLU A 157 16.85 -16.32 7.24
CA GLU A 157 15.61 -16.94 6.77
C GLU A 157 14.83 -17.59 7.92
N ASP A 158 15.51 -18.31 8.80
CA ASP A 158 14.95 -18.97 9.98
C ASP A 158 14.30 -17.96 10.96
N ILE A 159 14.91 -16.80 11.14
CA ILE A 159 14.39 -15.71 11.98
C ILE A 159 13.14 -15.13 11.33
N LEU A 160 13.20 -14.74 10.05
CA LEU A 160 12.06 -14.11 9.38
C LEU A 160 10.86 -15.05 9.27
N LEU A 161 11.08 -16.34 9.03
CA LEU A 161 10.00 -17.34 8.96
C LEU A 161 9.25 -17.47 10.28
N LYS A 162 9.92 -17.37 11.43
CA LYS A 162 9.28 -17.44 12.76
C LYS A 162 8.66 -16.11 13.20
N VAL A 163 9.26 -15.00 12.80
CA VAL A 163 8.86 -13.64 13.21
C VAL A 163 7.68 -13.13 12.40
N ALA A 164 7.56 -13.50 11.12
CA ALA A 164 6.44 -13.11 10.28
C ALA A 164 5.10 -13.66 10.81
N ALA A 165 4.00 -13.00 10.43
CA ALA A 165 2.66 -13.53 10.65
C ALA A 165 2.52 -14.94 10.07
N GLN A 166 1.83 -15.82 10.79
CA GLN A 166 1.54 -17.18 10.34
C GLN A 166 0.09 -17.26 9.87
N VAL A 167 -0.13 -17.70 8.64
CA VAL A 167 -1.48 -17.95 8.10
C VAL A 167 -1.67 -19.47 7.98
N PRO A 168 -2.67 -20.08 8.63
CA PRO A 168 -2.81 -21.54 8.74
C PRO A 168 -2.64 -22.31 7.43
N ASP A 169 -3.20 -21.81 6.32
CA ASP A 169 -3.17 -22.48 5.01
C ASP A 169 -2.15 -21.89 4.02
N SER A 170 -1.27 -21.00 4.48
CA SER A 170 -0.32 -20.29 3.59
C SER A 170 1.06 -20.06 4.20
N GLY A 171 1.27 -20.52 5.43
CA GLY A 171 2.53 -20.42 6.13
C GLY A 171 2.90 -18.97 6.49
N PRO A 172 4.20 -18.69 6.64
CA PRO A 172 4.66 -17.40 7.13
C PRO A 172 4.56 -16.32 6.06
N CYS A 173 4.16 -15.12 6.44
CA CYS A 173 4.04 -13.93 5.59
C CYS A 173 5.40 -13.30 5.25
N VAL A 174 6.31 -14.12 4.74
CA VAL A 174 7.61 -13.71 4.20
C VAL A 174 7.96 -14.56 2.99
N THR A 175 8.68 -13.96 2.04
CA THR A 175 9.33 -14.64 0.92
C THR A 175 10.50 -13.78 0.45
N TYR A 176 11.53 -14.39 -0.13
CA TYR A 176 12.54 -13.62 -0.85
C TYR A 176 11.91 -13.02 -2.11
N VAL A 177 11.77 -11.69 -2.12
CA VAL A 177 11.03 -10.97 -3.16
C VAL A 177 11.80 -10.99 -4.48
N GLY A 178 13.09 -10.65 -4.45
CA GLY A 178 13.93 -10.58 -5.64
C GLY A 178 15.23 -9.82 -5.39
N LYS A 179 15.93 -9.46 -6.46
CA LYS A 179 17.21 -8.73 -6.40
C LYS A 179 17.00 -7.22 -6.24
N GLY A 180 18.06 -6.49 -5.90
CA GLY A 180 18.04 -5.02 -5.89
C GLY A 180 17.03 -4.44 -4.88
N GLY A 181 16.42 -3.34 -5.27
CA GLY A 181 15.40 -2.66 -4.46
C GLY A 181 14.00 -3.31 -4.47
N SER A 182 13.86 -4.57 -4.92
CA SER A 182 12.54 -5.17 -5.16
C SER A 182 11.66 -5.24 -3.90
N GLY A 183 12.23 -5.53 -2.74
CA GLY A 183 11.52 -5.59 -1.46
C GLY A 183 10.88 -4.26 -1.09
N ASN A 184 11.64 -3.16 -1.19
CA ASN A 184 11.12 -1.82 -0.95
C ASN A 184 10.12 -1.38 -2.03
N PHE A 185 10.31 -1.78 -3.30
CA PHE A 185 9.34 -1.50 -4.37
C PHE A 185 7.99 -2.18 -4.13
N VAL A 186 7.99 -3.46 -3.77
CA VAL A 186 6.75 -4.19 -3.42
C VAL A 186 6.07 -3.55 -2.21
N LYS A 187 6.84 -3.15 -1.19
CA LYS A 187 6.28 -2.44 -0.03
C LYS A 187 5.69 -1.08 -0.37
N MET A 188 6.33 -0.33 -1.28
CA MET A 188 5.83 0.93 -1.78
C MET A 188 4.45 0.71 -2.43
N VAL A 189 4.33 -0.25 -3.35
CA VAL A 189 3.06 -0.57 -4.01
C VAL A 189 2.00 -1.08 -3.02
N HIS A 190 2.39 -1.90 -2.03
CA HIS A 190 1.49 -2.28 -0.92
C HIS A 190 0.87 -1.04 -0.27
N ASN A 191 1.67 -0.01 0.05
CA ASN A 191 1.12 1.22 0.64
C ASN A 191 0.28 2.03 -0.34
N GLY A 192 0.55 1.97 -1.64
CA GLY A 192 -0.34 2.53 -2.66
C GLY A 192 -1.72 1.85 -2.66
N ILE A 193 -1.76 0.51 -2.61
CA ILE A 193 -2.99 -0.27 -2.49
C ILE A 193 -3.71 0.06 -1.17
N GLU A 194 -2.98 0.15 -0.06
CA GLU A 194 -3.50 0.58 1.25
C GLU A 194 -4.21 1.94 1.17
N TYR A 195 -3.62 2.91 0.47
CA TYR A 195 -4.25 4.23 0.30
C TYR A 195 -5.53 4.13 -0.52
N GLY A 196 -5.54 3.30 -1.58
CA GLY A 196 -6.74 2.99 -2.35
C GLY A 196 -7.84 2.37 -1.49
N ASP A 197 -7.53 1.33 -0.72
CA ASP A 197 -8.50 0.64 0.15
C ASP A 197 -9.10 1.60 1.19
N MET A 198 -8.26 2.40 1.88
CA MET A 198 -8.73 3.39 2.86
C MET A 198 -9.66 4.43 2.21
N GLN A 199 -9.31 4.92 1.02
CA GLN A 199 -10.12 5.91 0.31
C GLN A 199 -11.47 5.32 -0.13
N LEU A 200 -11.48 4.10 -0.66
CA LEU A 200 -12.72 3.43 -1.07
C LEU A 200 -13.65 3.16 0.13
N ILE A 201 -13.08 2.79 1.29
CA ILE A 201 -13.83 2.63 2.54
C ILE A 201 -14.40 3.97 3.02
N ALA A 202 -13.62 5.05 2.95
CA ALA A 202 -14.08 6.39 3.31
C ALA A 202 -15.21 6.88 2.40
N GLU A 203 -15.15 6.58 1.10
CA GLU A 203 -16.22 6.90 0.13
C GLU A 203 -17.49 6.09 0.40
N ALA A 204 -17.35 4.79 0.74
CA ALA A 204 -18.49 3.97 1.16
C ALA A 204 -19.16 4.55 2.42
N TYR A 205 -18.36 4.94 3.41
CA TYR A 205 -18.84 5.65 4.60
C TYR A 205 -19.60 6.93 4.26
N ASP A 206 -19.02 7.81 3.44
CA ASP A 206 -19.63 9.11 3.14
C ASP A 206 -20.95 8.94 2.38
N VAL A 207 -21.03 8.02 1.41
CA VAL A 207 -22.30 7.71 0.72
C VAL A 207 -23.36 7.21 1.72
N LEU A 208 -23.00 6.27 2.60
CA LEU A 208 -23.95 5.72 3.59
C LEU A 208 -24.41 6.77 4.61
N LYS A 209 -23.51 7.65 5.08
CA LYS A 209 -23.84 8.68 6.06
C LYS A 209 -24.58 9.86 5.43
N SER A 210 -24.04 10.39 4.35
CA SER A 210 -24.51 11.63 3.74
C SER A 210 -25.76 11.42 2.89
N VAL A 211 -25.84 10.32 2.12
CA VAL A 211 -27.02 10.00 1.30
C VAL A 211 -27.97 9.06 2.05
N GLY A 212 -27.43 7.99 2.63
CA GLY A 212 -28.23 6.98 3.36
C GLY A 212 -28.73 7.43 4.73
N LYS A 213 -28.18 8.52 5.28
CA LYS A 213 -28.49 9.04 6.63
C LYS A 213 -28.31 7.98 7.72
N LEU A 214 -27.29 7.14 7.58
CA LEU A 214 -26.95 6.17 8.61
C LEU A 214 -26.32 6.84 9.83
N THR A 215 -26.71 6.41 11.03
CA THR A 215 -26.02 6.80 12.27
C THR A 215 -24.70 6.05 12.43
N ASN A 216 -23.84 6.46 13.37
CA ASN A 216 -22.59 5.74 13.61
C ASN A 216 -22.84 4.33 14.18
N GLU A 217 -23.92 4.12 14.94
CA GLU A 217 -24.37 2.79 15.36
C GLU A 217 -24.76 1.92 14.16
N GLU A 218 -25.53 2.47 13.21
CA GLU A 218 -25.89 1.75 11.98
C GLU A 218 -24.64 1.45 11.13
N LEU A 219 -23.70 2.40 11.01
CA LEU A 219 -22.43 2.21 10.31
C LEU A 219 -21.56 1.14 10.96
N HIS A 220 -21.44 1.14 12.30
CA HIS A 220 -20.75 0.10 13.05
C HIS A 220 -21.30 -1.29 12.68
N GLN A 221 -22.63 -1.45 12.74
CA GLN A 221 -23.27 -2.73 12.41
C GLN A 221 -23.04 -3.14 10.95
N VAL A 222 -23.17 -2.20 10.00
CA VAL A 222 -22.96 -2.47 8.56
C VAL A 222 -21.54 -2.95 8.30
N PHE A 223 -20.52 -2.27 8.82
CA PHE A 223 -19.13 -2.66 8.61
C PHE A 223 -18.77 -3.94 9.36
N ALA A 224 -19.33 -4.15 10.56
CA ALA A 224 -19.19 -5.41 11.29
C ALA A 224 -19.78 -6.60 10.52
N ASP A 225 -20.90 -6.40 9.82
CA ASP A 225 -21.52 -7.44 8.98
C ASP A 225 -20.74 -7.66 7.68
N TRP A 226 -20.24 -6.59 7.04
CA TRP A 226 -19.35 -6.73 5.88
C TRP A 226 -18.06 -7.49 6.22
N ASN A 227 -17.55 -7.31 7.45
CA ASN A 227 -16.36 -8.02 7.91
C ASN A 227 -16.59 -9.53 8.13
N LYS A 228 -17.83 -10.02 8.06
CA LYS A 228 -18.14 -11.47 8.12
C LYS A 228 -18.18 -12.14 6.75
N GLY A 229 -18.12 -11.37 5.66
CA GLY A 229 -18.29 -11.82 4.28
C GLY A 229 -17.05 -11.61 3.41
N GLU A 230 -17.25 -11.33 2.12
CA GLU A 230 -16.15 -11.18 1.16
C GLU A 230 -15.22 -9.98 1.43
N LEU A 231 -15.67 -9.02 2.24
CA LEU A 231 -14.91 -7.85 2.64
C LEU A 231 -14.10 -8.06 3.92
N LEU A 232 -14.11 -9.26 4.53
CA LEU A 232 -13.33 -9.60 5.72
C LEU A 232 -11.87 -9.17 5.54
N SER A 233 -11.49 -8.12 6.28
CA SER A 233 -10.18 -7.48 6.20
C SER A 233 -9.92 -6.59 7.40
N PHE A 234 -8.65 -6.38 7.71
CA PHE A 234 -8.25 -5.54 8.84
C PHE A 234 -8.78 -4.11 8.72
N LEU A 235 -8.76 -3.53 7.52
CA LEU A 235 -9.24 -2.16 7.33
C LEU A 235 -10.76 -2.04 7.55
N ILE A 236 -11.55 -3.06 7.22
CA ILE A 236 -12.99 -3.09 7.50
C ILE A 236 -13.25 -3.31 9.00
N GLU A 237 -12.50 -4.22 9.63
CA GLU A 237 -12.52 -4.48 11.07
C GLU A 237 -12.32 -3.20 11.88
N ILE A 238 -11.18 -2.52 11.69
CA ILE A 238 -10.89 -1.29 12.46
C ILE A 238 -11.87 -0.16 12.11
N THR A 239 -12.45 -0.14 10.90
CA THR A 239 -13.46 0.85 10.53
C THR A 239 -14.75 0.62 11.31
N ALA A 240 -15.17 -0.64 11.49
CA ALA A 240 -16.31 -0.98 12.35
C ALA A 240 -16.05 -0.53 13.80
N ASP A 241 -14.87 -0.82 14.34
CA ASP A 241 -14.49 -0.42 15.71
C ASP A 241 -14.50 1.10 15.88
N ILE A 242 -13.91 1.84 14.93
CA ILE A 242 -13.86 3.31 14.93
C ILE A 242 -15.26 3.93 15.06
N PHE A 243 -16.27 3.40 14.36
CA PHE A 243 -17.64 3.89 14.48
C PHE A 243 -18.28 3.63 15.85
N GLY A 244 -17.76 2.67 16.61
CA GLY A 244 -18.22 2.35 17.97
C GLY A 244 -17.61 3.23 19.06
N ILE A 245 -16.52 3.95 18.80
CA ILE A 245 -15.78 4.70 19.82
C ILE A 245 -16.47 6.04 20.16
N LYS A 246 -16.95 6.16 21.39
CA LYS A 246 -17.47 7.42 21.96
C LYS A 246 -16.34 8.41 22.23
N ASP A 247 -16.63 9.70 22.12
CA ASP A 247 -15.67 10.74 22.49
C ASP A 247 -15.49 10.77 24.01
N ASP A 248 -14.24 10.69 24.48
CA ASP A 248 -13.92 10.73 25.91
C ASP A 248 -13.96 12.16 26.48
N LYS A 249 -14.07 13.17 25.61
CA LYS A 249 -14.10 14.59 25.95
C LYS A 249 -15.48 15.24 25.82
N GLY A 250 -16.51 14.52 25.37
CA GLY A 250 -17.83 15.10 25.18
C GLY A 250 -18.87 14.16 24.59
N GLU A 251 -20.00 14.72 24.17
CA GLU A 251 -21.09 13.95 23.57
C GLU A 251 -20.80 13.59 22.10
N GLY A 252 -21.25 12.38 21.74
CA GLY A 252 -21.17 11.84 20.39
C GLY A 252 -20.05 10.81 20.24
N TYR A 253 -19.53 10.71 19.02
CA TYR A 253 -18.52 9.74 18.62
C TYR A 253 -17.21 10.42 18.28
N LEU A 254 -16.09 9.76 18.59
CA LEU A 254 -14.77 10.32 18.37
C LEU A 254 -14.52 10.64 16.89
N VAL A 255 -14.95 9.76 15.98
CA VAL A 255 -14.76 9.95 14.52
C VAL A 255 -15.38 11.25 14.00
N ASP A 256 -16.47 11.73 14.59
CA ASP A 256 -17.13 12.98 14.20
C ASP A 256 -16.38 14.23 14.69
N LYS A 257 -15.44 14.04 15.63
CA LYS A 257 -14.58 15.11 16.17
C LYS A 257 -13.20 15.14 15.53
N VAL A 258 -12.83 14.10 14.77
CA VAL A 258 -11.54 14.04 14.07
C VAL A 258 -11.54 15.08 12.94
N LEU A 259 -10.50 15.92 12.92
CA LEU A 259 -10.30 16.87 11.83
C LEU A 259 -10.11 16.11 10.51
N ASP A 260 -10.90 16.46 9.50
CA ASP A 260 -10.88 15.91 8.13
C ASP A 260 -9.69 16.43 7.30
N LYS A 261 -8.49 16.32 7.86
CA LYS A 261 -7.21 16.74 7.28
C LYS A 261 -6.22 15.61 7.42
N THR A 262 -5.96 14.90 6.32
CA THR A 262 -5.10 13.71 6.36
C THR A 262 -3.65 14.04 6.01
N GLY A 263 -2.72 13.44 6.76
CA GLY A 263 -1.30 13.47 6.43
C GLY A 263 -0.90 12.34 5.46
N MET A 264 0.34 12.42 4.97
CA MET A 264 0.96 11.33 4.21
C MET A 264 2.47 11.28 4.45
N LYS A 265 3.06 10.08 4.38
CA LYS A 265 4.49 9.86 4.62
C LYS A 265 5.31 9.60 3.35
N GLY A 266 4.72 9.81 2.16
CA GLY A 266 5.41 9.79 0.86
C GLY A 266 5.25 8.51 0.02
N THR A 267 5.07 7.33 0.62
CA THR A 267 5.03 6.05 -0.14
C THR A 267 3.87 5.95 -1.14
N GLY A 268 2.70 6.50 -0.82
CA GLY A 268 1.59 6.59 -1.77
C GLY A 268 1.92 7.46 -2.99
N LYS A 269 2.58 8.60 -2.78
CA LYS A 269 3.06 9.49 -3.86
C LYS A 269 4.08 8.76 -4.75
N TRP A 270 5.04 8.05 -4.15
CA TRP A 270 6.02 7.26 -4.87
C TRP A 270 5.39 6.19 -5.76
N THR A 271 4.32 5.54 -5.30
CA THR A 271 3.58 4.56 -6.11
C THR A 271 3.00 5.21 -7.37
N VAL A 272 2.35 6.37 -7.23
CA VAL A 272 1.76 7.10 -8.38
C VAL A 272 2.84 7.62 -9.34
N GLN A 273 3.98 8.09 -8.80
CA GLN A 273 5.12 8.49 -9.61
C GLN A 273 5.67 7.31 -10.44
N GLN A 274 5.84 6.14 -9.84
CA GLN A 274 6.30 4.95 -10.56
C GLN A 274 5.27 4.41 -11.55
N ALA A 275 3.98 4.57 -11.26
CA ALA A 275 2.92 4.24 -12.21
C ALA A 275 3.02 5.10 -13.48
N ALA A 276 3.21 6.41 -13.32
CA ALA A 276 3.40 7.33 -14.45
C ALA A 276 4.68 7.01 -15.23
N GLU A 277 5.82 6.82 -14.55
CA GLU A 277 7.12 6.50 -15.19
C GLU A 277 7.04 5.23 -16.04
N LEU A 278 6.34 4.21 -15.53
CA LEU A 278 6.16 2.93 -16.23
C LEU A 278 5.03 2.93 -17.26
N SER A 279 4.34 4.05 -17.46
CA SER A 279 3.12 4.12 -18.28
C SER A 279 2.05 3.11 -17.87
N VAL A 280 1.91 2.86 -16.56
CA VAL A 280 0.88 1.98 -15.97
C VAL A 280 -0.22 2.83 -15.35
N ALA A 281 -1.45 2.66 -15.83
CA ALA A 281 -2.60 3.36 -15.26
C ALA A 281 -2.94 2.80 -13.85
N ALA A 282 -2.89 3.67 -12.84
CA ALA A 282 -3.30 3.38 -11.46
C ALA A 282 -4.27 4.45 -10.90
N PRO A 283 -5.41 4.71 -11.58
CA PRO A 283 -6.28 5.84 -11.25
C PRO A 283 -6.91 5.75 -9.86
N THR A 284 -7.21 4.55 -9.34
CA THR A 284 -7.79 4.39 -8.00
C THR A 284 -6.80 4.83 -6.92
N ILE A 285 -5.53 4.41 -7.06
CA ILE A 285 -4.45 4.81 -6.16
C ILE A 285 -4.17 6.31 -6.30
N ALA A 286 -4.17 6.86 -7.51
CA ALA A 286 -4.01 8.29 -7.74
C ALA A 286 -5.12 9.12 -7.09
N SER A 287 -6.39 8.73 -7.26
CA SER A 287 -7.53 9.39 -6.62
C SER A 287 -7.43 9.40 -5.09
N SER A 288 -6.89 8.35 -4.48
CA SER A 288 -6.66 8.32 -3.03
C SER A 288 -5.61 9.33 -2.57
N LEU A 289 -4.66 9.69 -3.44
CA LEU A 289 -3.65 10.71 -3.15
C LEU A 289 -4.26 12.12 -3.30
N ASP A 290 -5.04 12.34 -4.35
CA ASP A 290 -5.75 13.61 -4.59
C ASP A 290 -6.74 13.91 -3.46
N GLY A 291 -7.49 12.90 -2.99
CA GLY A 291 -8.39 13.03 -1.84
C GLY A 291 -7.65 13.51 -0.59
N ARG A 292 -6.43 13.01 -0.35
CA ARG A 292 -5.59 13.49 0.76
C ARG A 292 -5.11 14.92 0.56
N PHE A 293 -4.66 15.28 -0.64
CA PHE A 293 -4.25 16.66 -0.96
C PHE A 293 -5.40 17.64 -0.73
N LEU A 294 -6.59 17.35 -1.26
CA LEU A 294 -7.78 18.19 -1.08
C LEU A 294 -8.22 18.25 0.39
N SER A 295 -8.14 17.14 1.15
CA SER A 295 -8.40 17.17 2.59
C SER A 295 -7.44 18.12 3.33
N GLY A 296 -6.19 18.21 2.86
CA GLY A 296 -5.14 19.10 3.35
C GLY A 296 -5.52 20.59 3.31
N LEU A 297 -6.28 21.00 2.29
CA LEU A 297 -6.74 22.37 2.04
C LEU A 297 -7.97 22.74 2.89
N LYS A 298 -7.98 22.37 4.18
CA LYS A 298 -9.18 22.47 5.03
C LYS A 298 -9.72 23.90 5.11
N GLU A 299 -8.85 24.87 5.34
CA GLU A 299 -9.21 26.27 5.49
C GLU A 299 -9.81 26.82 4.18
N GLU A 300 -9.18 26.53 3.04
CA GLU A 300 -9.70 26.90 1.72
C GLU A 300 -11.05 26.25 1.41
N ARG A 301 -11.23 24.96 1.74
CA ARG A 301 -12.50 24.25 1.55
C ARG A 301 -13.64 24.88 2.36
N VAL A 302 -13.36 25.32 3.58
CA VAL A 302 -14.36 25.98 4.44
C VAL A 302 -14.80 27.31 3.83
N GLU A 303 -13.87 28.13 3.33
CA GLU A 303 -14.23 29.38 2.66
C GLU A 303 -14.95 29.15 1.33
N ALA A 304 -14.49 28.19 0.52
CA ALA A 304 -15.14 27.80 -0.72
C ALA A 304 -16.60 27.34 -0.48
N ALA A 305 -16.86 26.58 0.59
CA ALA A 305 -18.21 26.14 0.94
C ALA A 305 -19.16 27.32 1.19
N LYS A 306 -18.69 28.42 1.80
CA LYS A 306 -19.50 29.63 1.99
C LYS A 306 -19.84 30.29 0.66
N VAL A 307 -18.87 30.40 -0.24
CA VAL A 307 -19.03 31.00 -1.58
C VAL A 307 -20.03 30.20 -2.42
N PHE A 308 -19.89 28.87 -2.45
CA PHE A 308 -20.79 28.03 -3.25
C PHE A 308 -22.20 27.99 -2.66
N LYS A 309 -22.33 27.97 -1.32
CA LYS A 309 -23.64 28.06 -0.66
C LYS A 309 -24.35 29.38 -0.98
N SER A 310 -23.64 30.51 -0.97
CA SER A 310 -24.24 31.80 -1.35
C SER A 310 -24.57 31.89 -2.85
N SER A 311 -23.87 31.11 -3.68
CA SER A 311 -24.11 31.01 -5.14
C SER A 311 -25.22 30.02 -5.52
N GLY A 312 -25.92 29.44 -4.53
CA GLY A 312 -27.08 28.57 -4.77
C GLY A 312 -26.79 27.07 -4.79
N VAL A 313 -25.55 26.63 -4.46
CA VAL A 313 -25.30 25.20 -4.22
C VAL A 313 -26.05 24.79 -2.95
N GLY A 314 -27.08 23.97 -3.15
CA GLY A 314 -27.92 23.44 -2.07
C GLY A 314 -27.19 22.46 -1.16
N ALA A 315 -27.78 22.17 -0.01
CA ALA A 315 -27.38 21.02 0.79
C ALA A 315 -27.66 19.72 0.01
N ILE A 316 -27.01 18.62 0.42
CA ILE A 316 -27.34 17.28 -0.07
C ILE A 316 -28.86 17.09 0.04
N PRO A 317 -29.57 16.71 -1.04
CA PRO A 317 -31.03 16.59 -1.05
C PRO A 317 -31.53 15.78 0.17
N ALA A 318 -32.28 16.43 1.05
CA ALA A 318 -32.76 15.84 2.30
C ALA A 318 -34.05 15.02 2.12
N ASP A 319 -34.75 15.23 1.00
CA ASP A 319 -36.02 14.64 0.62
C ASP A 319 -35.88 13.40 -0.28
N GLN A 320 -34.65 13.03 -0.65
CA GLN A 320 -34.41 11.83 -1.44
C GLN A 320 -34.68 10.59 -0.58
N VAL A 321 -35.85 9.97 -0.79
CA VAL A 321 -36.20 8.69 -0.15
C VAL A 321 -35.28 7.60 -0.71
N VAL A 322 -34.38 7.09 0.11
CA VAL A 322 -33.48 5.99 -0.25
C VAL A 322 -33.85 4.74 0.54
N ASP A 323 -34.01 3.63 -0.17
CA ASP A 323 -34.05 2.31 0.45
C ASP A 323 -32.67 2.00 1.08
N LYS A 324 -32.55 2.22 2.40
CA LYS A 324 -31.30 2.02 3.14
C LYS A 324 -30.73 0.62 2.93
N LYS A 325 -31.57 -0.42 2.93
CA LYS A 325 -31.10 -1.81 2.80
C LYS A 325 -30.49 -2.05 1.43
N ARG A 326 -31.17 -1.57 0.37
CA ARG A 326 -30.64 -1.65 -0.99
C ARG A 326 -29.38 -0.82 -1.16
N LEU A 327 -29.32 0.39 -0.60
CA LEU A 327 -28.13 1.23 -0.67
C LEU A 327 -26.93 0.56 0.00
N ILE A 328 -27.11 -0.01 1.19
CA ILE A 328 -26.04 -0.74 1.90
C ILE A 328 -25.48 -1.86 1.03
N ASP A 329 -26.35 -2.67 0.42
CA ASP A 329 -25.90 -3.75 -0.46
C ASP A 329 -25.22 -3.23 -1.73
N ASP A 330 -25.77 -2.17 -2.34
CA ASP A 330 -25.19 -1.58 -3.55
C ASP A 330 -23.80 -0.98 -3.28
N VAL A 331 -23.61 -0.28 -2.16
CA VAL A 331 -22.32 0.28 -1.73
C VAL A 331 -21.32 -0.84 -1.42
N ARG A 332 -21.76 -1.91 -0.75
CA ARG A 332 -20.93 -3.10 -0.50
C ARG A 332 -20.37 -3.70 -1.80
N GLN A 333 -21.24 -3.87 -2.80
CA GLN A 333 -20.85 -4.38 -4.12
C GLN A 333 -19.93 -3.41 -4.88
N ALA A 334 -20.21 -2.11 -4.83
CA ALA A 334 -19.39 -1.06 -5.44
C ALA A 334 -17.97 -1.00 -4.83
N LEU A 335 -17.88 -1.05 -3.51
CA LEU A 335 -16.62 -1.11 -2.75
C LEU A 335 -15.81 -2.34 -3.18
N TYR A 336 -16.44 -3.50 -3.23
CA TYR A 336 -15.77 -4.74 -3.62
C TYR A 336 -15.23 -4.69 -5.06
N ALA A 337 -16.04 -4.26 -6.03
CA ALA A 337 -15.62 -4.14 -7.43
C ALA A 337 -14.49 -3.11 -7.61
N SER A 338 -14.56 -1.99 -6.89
CA SER A 338 -13.51 -0.96 -6.90
C SER A 338 -12.21 -1.48 -6.28
N LYS A 339 -12.30 -2.29 -5.22
CA LYS A 339 -11.16 -2.96 -4.60
C LYS A 339 -10.46 -3.88 -5.60
N ILE A 340 -11.18 -4.70 -6.37
CA ILE A 340 -10.58 -5.53 -7.43
C ILE A 340 -9.76 -4.68 -8.42
N CYS A 341 -10.29 -3.52 -8.83
CA CYS A 341 -9.58 -2.61 -9.74
C CYS A 341 -8.30 -2.03 -9.11
N SER A 342 -8.34 -1.62 -7.85
CA SER A 342 -7.16 -1.11 -7.12
C SER A 342 -6.02 -2.14 -7.08
N TYR A 343 -6.34 -3.39 -6.74
CA TYR A 343 -5.34 -4.46 -6.71
C TYR A 343 -4.86 -4.83 -8.12
N ALA A 344 -5.73 -4.86 -9.13
CA ALA A 344 -5.34 -5.06 -10.52
C ALA A 344 -4.29 -4.03 -10.97
N GLN A 345 -4.51 -2.75 -10.65
CA GLN A 345 -3.58 -1.67 -10.95
C GLN A 345 -2.23 -1.85 -10.24
N GLY A 346 -2.25 -2.12 -8.93
CA GLY A 346 -1.03 -2.34 -8.15
C GLY A 346 -0.22 -3.56 -8.62
N MET A 347 -0.88 -4.68 -8.91
CA MET A 347 -0.22 -5.89 -9.39
C MET A 347 0.38 -5.70 -10.80
N ASN A 348 -0.31 -4.97 -11.68
CA ASN A 348 0.24 -4.60 -12.99
C ASN A 348 1.48 -3.70 -12.86
N LEU A 349 1.49 -2.77 -11.89
CA LEU A 349 2.65 -1.92 -11.62
C LEU A 349 3.86 -2.76 -11.17
N ILE A 350 3.66 -3.73 -10.28
CA ILE A 350 4.72 -4.65 -9.85
C ILE A 350 5.22 -5.47 -11.04
N ARG A 351 4.31 -6.00 -11.88
CA ARG A 351 4.69 -6.76 -13.08
C ARG A 351 5.53 -5.93 -14.03
N ALA A 352 5.10 -4.70 -14.33
CA ALA A 352 5.82 -3.79 -15.23
C ALA A 352 7.24 -3.49 -14.72
N LYS A 353 7.39 -3.15 -13.42
CA LYS A 353 8.73 -2.94 -12.85
C LYS A 353 9.57 -4.20 -12.83
N SER A 354 8.96 -5.36 -12.53
CA SER A 354 9.65 -6.64 -12.57
C SER A 354 10.21 -6.96 -13.96
N ALA A 355 9.46 -6.63 -15.02
CA ALA A 355 9.91 -6.81 -16.41
C ALA A 355 11.05 -5.84 -16.76
N GLU A 356 10.91 -4.55 -16.43
CA GLU A 356 11.96 -3.53 -16.64
C GLU A 356 13.29 -3.92 -15.96
N LYS A 357 13.23 -4.38 -14.70
CA LYS A 357 14.41 -4.67 -13.88
C LYS A 357 14.90 -6.12 -13.98
N GLY A 358 14.17 -7.01 -14.66
CA GLY A 358 14.49 -8.44 -14.70
C GLY A 358 14.43 -9.13 -13.33
N TRP A 359 13.58 -8.66 -12.42
CA TRP A 359 13.49 -9.19 -11.05
C TRP A 359 12.77 -10.55 -10.95
N ASN A 360 12.01 -10.93 -11.98
CA ASN A 360 11.24 -12.18 -12.05
C ASN A 360 10.32 -12.41 -10.84
N LEU A 361 9.65 -11.34 -10.38
CA LEU A 361 8.79 -11.35 -9.19
C LEU A 361 7.60 -12.31 -9.37
N LYS A 362 7.30 -13.06 -8.31
CA LYS A 362 6.20 -14.02 -8.28
C LYS A 362 4.96 -13.40 -7.64
N LEU A 363 4.07 -12.85 -8.46
CA LEU A 363 2.87 -12.12 -8.01
C LEU A 363 1.97 -12.92 -7.07
N GLY A 364 1.81 -14.24 -7.29
CA GLY A 364 1.08 -15.12 -6.38
C GLY A 364 1.71 -15.20 -4.98
N GLU A 365 3.05 -15.24 -4.89
CA GLU A 365 3.77 -15.22 -3.60
C GLU A 365 3.64 -13.86 -2.91
N LEU A 366 3.62 -12.76 -3.66
CA LEU A 366 3.38 -11.43 -3.08
C LEU A 366 1.97 -11.34 -2.48
N ALA A 367 0.96 -11.86 -3.18
CA ALA A 367 -0.39 -11.97 -2.64
C ALA A 367 -0.43 -12.87 -1.38
N ARG A 368 0.30 -13.99 -1.39
CA ARG A 368 0.40 -14.90 -0.23
C ARG A 368 0.93 -14.20 1.01
N ILE A 369 2.05 -13.48 0.91
CA ILE A 369 2.67 -12.81 2.07
C ILE A 369 1.87 -11.60 2.56
N TRP A 370 0.93 -11.08 1.76
CA TRP A 370 0.01 -10.04 2.19
C TRP A 370 -1.24 -10.59 2.89
N LYS A 371 -1.53 -11.89 2.84
CA LYS A 371 -2.72 -12.50 3.47
C LYS A 371 -2.81 -12.27 4.99
N GLY A 372 -1.68 -12.05 5.66
CA GLY A 372 -1.59 -11.81 7.09
C GLY A 372 -0.49 -10.81 7.45
N GLY A 373 -0.52 -10.29 8.67
CA GLY A 373 0.50 -9.39 9.23
C GLY A 373 0.51 -7.98 8.66
N CYS A 374 0.22 -7.78 7.38
CA CYS A 374 0.21 -6.45 6.75
C CYS A 374 -1.09 -5.66 7.01
N ILE A 375 -1.13 -4.39 6.62
CA ILE A 375 -2.34 -3.54 6.78
C ILE A 375 -3.45 -3.95 5.82
N ILE A 376 -3.11 -4.32 4.57
CA ILE A 376 -4.10 -4.69 3.55
C ILE A 376 -4.57 -6.16 3.67
N ARG A 377 -4.26 -6.83 4.79
CA ARG A 377 -4.60 -8.25 5.00
C ARG A 377 -6.11 -8.47 4.91
N ALA A 378 -6.50 -9.45 4.10
CA ALA A 378 -7.90 -9.73 3.78
C ALA A 378 -8.07 -11.16 3.24
N VAL A 379 -9.27 -11.73 3.41
CA VAL A 379 -9.65 -12.99 2.71
C VAL A 379 -9.55 -12.85 1.19
N PHE A 380 -9.71 -11.63 0.69
CA PHE A 380 -9.54 -11.24 -0.71
C PHE A 380 -8.20 -11.68 -1.32
N LEU A 381 -7.11 -11.66 -0.55
CA LEU A 381 -5.77 -11.95 -1.05
C LEU A 381 -5.54 -13.44 -1.36
N ASP A 382 -6.28 -14.33 -0.71
CA ASP A 382 -6.28 -15.76 -1.07
C ASP A 382 -6.76 -15.97 -2.51
N ARG A 383 -7.72 -15.16 -2.95
CA ARG A 383 -8.28 -15.23 -4.30
C ARG A 383 -7.32 -14.69 -5.34
N ILE A 384 -6.60 -13.62 -5.02
CA ILE A 384 -5.52 -13.10 -5.88
C ILE A 384 -4.43 -14.15 -6.03
N LYS A 385 -4.02 -14.80 -4.93
CA LYS A 385 -3.07 -15.91 -4.98
C LYS A 385 -3.58 -17.01 -5.92
N LYS A 386 -4.82 -17.48 -5.74
CA LYS A 386 -5.44 -18.51 -6.58
C LYS A 386 -5.50 -18.11 -8.07
N ALA A 387 -5.76 -16.85 -8.38
CA ALA A 387 -5.73 -16.36 -9.77
C ALA A 387 -4.34 -16.51 -10.40
N TYR A 388 -3.27 -16.16 -9.67
CA TYR A 388 -1.90 -16.35 -10.16
C TYR A 388 -1.41 -17.80 -10.10
N ASP A 389 -1.96 -18.64 -9.21
CA ASP A 389 -1.72 -20.09 -9.23
C ASP A 389 -2.32 -20.72 -10.49
N ARG A 390 -3.50 -20.26 -10.93
CA ARG A 390 -4.13 -20.68 -12.20
C ARG A 390 -3.35 -20.20 -13.42
N ASN A 391 -2.90 -18.95 -13.40
CA ASN A 391 -2.13 -18.36 -14.49
C ASN A 391 -1.08 -17.37 -13.96
N ALA A 392 0.18 -17.81 -13.89
CA ALA A 392 1.28 -16.96 -13.44
C ALA A 392 1.55 -15.77 -14.38
N GLU A 393 1.19 -15.89 -15.66
CA GLU A 393 1.37 -14.88 -16.71
C GLU A 393 0.10 -14.04 -16.95
N LEU A 394 -0.79 -13.98 -15.96
CA LEU A 394 -2.03 -13.22 -16.06
C LEU A 394 -1.74 -11.74 -16.39
N SER A 395 -2.30 -11.27 -17.50
CA SER A 395 -2.10 -9.90 -18.00
C SER A 395 -2.79 -8.84 -17.15
N ASN A 396 -3.85 -9.21 -16.42
CA ASN A 396 -4.55 -8.34 -15.49
C ASN A 396 -5.45 -9.19 -14.59
N LEU A 397 -5.56 -8.85 -13.30
CA LEU A 397 -6.53 -9.51 -12.40
C LEU A 397 -7.97 -9.43 -12.91
N LEU A 398 -8.33 -8.39 -13.66
CA LEU A 398 -9.67 -8.22 -14.21
C LEU A 398 -10.07 -9.30 -15.23
N VAL A 399 -9.11 -10.00 -15.84
CA VAL A 399 -9.37 -11.06 -16.84
C VAL A 399 -9.27 -12.48 -16.26
N ASP A 400 -9.01 -12.62 -14.96
CA ASP A 400 -9.20 -13.90 -14.30
C ASP A 400 -10.70 -14.30 -14.32
N PRO A 401 -11.06 -15.55 -14.63
CA PRO A 401 -12.46 -15.96 -14.80
C PRO A 401 -13.36 -15.77 -13.57
N GLU A 402 -12.82 -15.80 -12.35
CA GLU A 402 -13.61 -15.59 -11.13
C GLU A 402 -13.83 -14.09 -10.90
N PHE A 403 -12.78 -13.27 -10.98
CA PHE A 403 -12.92 -11.82 -10.81
C PHE A 403 -13.73 -11.17 -11.93
N ALA A 404 -13.59 -11.63 -13.17
CA ALA A 404 -14.38 -11.14 -14.29
C ALA A 404 -15.89 -11.35 -14.04
N ARG A 405 -16.28 -12.54 -13.59
CA ARG A 405 -17.67 -12.87 -13.26
C ARG A 405 -18.23 -11.95 -12.19
N GLU A 406 -17.46 -11.75 -11.12
CA GLU A 406 -17.92 -10.94 -9.99
C GLU A 406 -18.09 -9.46 -10.28
N ILE A 407 -17.22 -8.91 -11.13
CA ILE A 407 -17.38 -7.54 -11.61
C ILE A 407 -18.64 -7.43 -12.47
N ILE A 408 -18.93 -8.41 -13.32
CA ILE A 408 -20.16 -8.41 -14.13
C ILE A 408 -21.41 -8.48 -13.25
N GLU A 409 -21.40 -9.29 -12.21
CA GLU A 409 -22.49 -9.38 -11.23
C GLU A 409 -22.70 -8.07 -10.47
N ARG A 410 -21.62 -7.34 -10.15
CA ARG A 410 -21.64 -6.15 -9.28
C ARG A 410 -21.74 -4.82 -10.03
N GLN A 411 -21.42 -4.77 -11.33
CA GLN A 411 -21.32 -3.49 -12.05
C GLN A 411 -22.61 -2.67 -12.04
N SER A 412 -23.77 -3.32 -12.00
CA SER A 412 -25.06 -2.62 -11.95
C SER A 412 -25.25 -1.87 -10.63
N ALA A 413 -24.90 -2.50 -9.50
CA ALA A 413 -24.89 -1.86 -8.18
C ALA A 413 -23.85 -0.74 -8.13
N TRP A 414 -22.65 -1.02 -8.65
CA TRP A 414 -21.56 -0.06 -8.71
C TRP A 414 -21.93 1.22 -9.46
N ARG A 415 -22.55 1.09 -10.64
CA ARG A 415 -23.05 2.24 -11.42
C ARG A 415 -24.13 3.01 -10.67
N ARG A 416 -25.06 2.32 -9.99
CA ARG A 416 -26.09 3.01 -9.18
C ARG A 416 -25.47 3.86 -8.10
N VAL A 417 -24.46 3.36 -7.37
CA VAL A 417 -23.77 4.10 -6.31
C VAL A 417 -23.04 5.31 -6.88
N VAL A 418 -22.27 5.15 -7.96
CA VAL A 418 -21.53 6.26 -8.57
C VAL A 418 -22.49 7.34 -9.09
N CYS A 419 -23.54 6.96 -9.82
CA CYS A 419 -24.54 7.91 -10.31
C CYS A 419 -25.30 8.59 -9.17
N LEU A 420 -25.66 7.85 -8.11
CA LEU A 420 -26.31 8.41 -6.94
C LEU A 420 -25.41 9.44 -6.26
N ALA A 421 -24.15 9.09 -6.00
CA ALA A 421 -23.19 10.00 -5.37
C ALA A 421 -23.02 11.29 -6.19
N ILE A 422 -22.84 11.17 -7.52
CA ILE A 422 -22.75 12.33 -8.43
C ILE A 422 -24.03 13.20 -8.35
N ASN A 423 -25.21 12.59 -8.45
CA ASN A 423 -26.48 13.32 -8.42
C ASN A 423 -26.76 13.97 -7.05
N SER A 424 -26.22 13.40 -5.97
CA SER A 424 -26.33 13.92 -4.60
C SER A 424 -25.22 14.90 -4.22
N GLY A 425 -24.27 15.20 -5.13
CA GLY A 425 -23.13 16.08 -4.85
C GLY A 425 -22.07 15.48 -3.91
N ILE A 426 -22.02 14.16 -3.77
CA ILE A 426 -21.04 13.43 -2.97
C ILE A 426 -19.89 12.96 -3.86
N SER A 427 -18.66 13.29 -3.46
CA SER A 427 -17.47 12.95 -4.23
C SER A 427 -17.03 11.52 -3.93
N THR A 428 -16.97 10.68 -4.98
CA THR A 428 -16.46 9.30 -4.89
C THR A 428 -15.37 9.03 -5.94
N PRO A 429 -14.24 9.77 -5.89
CA PRO A 429 -13.25 9.73 -6.95
C PRO A 429 -12.59 8.36 -7.10
N GLY A 430 -12.36 7.63 -6.01
CA GLY A 430 -11.82 6.27 -6.04
C GLY A 430 -12.77 5.28 -6.69
N MET A 431 -14.06 5.26 -6.30
CA MET A 431 -15.06 4.38 -6.93
C MET A 431 -15.32 4.75 -8.38
N SER A 432 -15.40 6.05 -8.69
CA SER A 432 -15.64 6.57 -10.04
C SER A 432 -14.48 6.25 -10.99
N SER A 433 -13.24 6.46 -10.53
CA SER A 433 -12.05 6.21 -11.35
C SER A 433 -11.78 4.72 -11.53
N SER A 434 -12.12 3.89 -10.53
CA SER A 434 -12.15 2.44 -10.66
C SER A 434 -13.16 1.97 -11.72
N LEU A 435 -14.36 2.55 -11.75
CA LEU A 435 -15.39 2.22 -12.75
C LEU A 435 -14.93 2.63 -14.16
N ALA A 436 -14.37 3.84 -14.28
CA ALA A 436 -13.80 4.32 -15.54
C ALA A 436 -12.64 3.44 -16.02
N TYR A 437 -11.77 2.96 -15.11
CA TYR A 437 -10.71 2.01 -15.42
C TYR A 437 -11.26 0.71 -16.00
N PHE A 438 -12.26 0.10 -15.35
CA PHE A 438 -12.93 -1.10 -15.85
C PHE A 438 -13.57 -0.88 -17.24
N ASP A 439 -14.35 0.19 -17.39
CA ASP A 439 -15.04 0.51 -18.64
C ASP A 439 -14.08 0.85 -19.79
N THR A 440 -12.93 1.43 -19.49
CA THR A 440 -11.87 1.68 -20.47
C THR A 440 -11.18 0.37 -20.85
N TYR A 441 -10.78 -0.44 -19.86
CA TYR A 441 -9.99 -1.64 -20.08
C TYR A 441 -10.74 -2.74 -20.85
N ARG A 442 -12.06 -2.86 -20.65
CA ARG A 442 -12.88 -3.91 -21.29
C ARG A 442 -13.31 -3.62 -22.73
N ARG A 443 -12.99 -2.44 -23.28
CA ARG A 443 -13.45 -2.01 -24.60
C ARG A 443 -12.37 -2.23 -25.65
N GLU A 444 -12.75 -2.90 -26.74
CA GLU A 444 -11.88 -3.08 -27.91
C GLU A 444 -11.49 -1.74 -28.57
N ARG A 445 -12.44 -0.80 -28.68
CA ARG A 445 -12.22 0.51 -29.30
C ARG A 445 -12.48 1.66 -28.34
N LEU A 446 -11.44 2.47 -28.12
CA LEU A 446 -11.44 3.68 -27.32
C LEU A 446 -11.44 4.95 -28.20
N PRO A 447 -11.84 6.11 -27.68
CA PRO A 447 -11.83 7.38 -28.42
C PRO A 447 -10.41 7.93 -28.71
N ALA A 448 -9.35 7.17 -28.38
CA ALA A 448 -7.96 7.56 -28.64
C ALA A 448 -7.64 7.73 -30.14
N ASN A 449 -8.46 7.18 -31.04
CA ASN A 449 -8.36 7.44 -32.47
C ASN A 449 -8.53 8.94 -32.81
N LEU A 450 -9.42 9.66 -32.10
CA LEU A 450 -9.57 11.10 -32.28
C LEU A 450 -8.36 11.86 -31.71
N VAL A 451 -7.83 11.43 -30.57
CA VAL A 451 -6.62 12.02 -29.98
C VAL A 451 -5.43 11.85 -30.92
N GLN A 452 -5.26 10.68 -31.53
CA GLN A 452 -4.24 10.44 -32.56
C GLN A 452 -4.44 11.35 -33.78
N ALA A 453 -5.67 11.49 -34.28
CA ALA A 453 -5.99 12.39 -35.38
C ALA A 453 -5.67 13.86 -35.04
N GLN A 454 -6.00 14.32 -33.83
CA GLN A 454 -5.66 15.66 -33.36
C GLN A 454 -4.13 15.87 -33.31
N ARG A 455 -3.38 14.92 -32.74
CA ARG A 455 -1.91 14.97 -32.67
C ARG A 455 -1.27 15.04 -34.06
N ASP A 456 -1.76 14.25 -35.01
CA ASP A 456 -1.28 14.33 -36.39
C ASP A 456 -1.68 15.65 -37.07
N TYR A 457 -2.89 16.15 -36.79
CA TYR A 457 -3.39 17.40 -37.34
C TYR A 457 -2.52 18.60 -36.97
N PHE A 458 -2.25 18.83 -35.68
CA PHE A 458 -1.51 20.03 -35.28
C PHE A 458 0.01 19.85 -35.30
N GLY A 459 0.51 18.61 -35.23
CA GLY A 459 1.92 18.32 -34.94
C GLY A 459 2.59 17.32 -35.86
N ALA A 460 1.90 16.80 -36.89
CA ALA A 460 2.42 15.78 -37.80
C ALA A 460 3.02 14.56 -37.06
N HIS A 461 2.42 14.20 -35.92
CA HIS A 461 2.89 13.12 -35.05
C HIS A 461 2.67 11.71 -35.62
N THR A 462 2.08 11.59 -36.81
CA THR A 462 1.67 10.34 -37.44
C THR A 462 0.64 9.54 -36.63
N TYR A 463 0.01 8.56 -37.28
CA TYR A 463 -0.89 7.60 -36.66
C TYR A 463 -0.85 6.26 -37.40
N GLU A 464 -1.26 5.19 -36.72
CA GLU A 464 -1.45 3.87 -37.33
C GLU A 464 -2.90 3.66 -37.76
N ARG A 465 -3.12 2.76 -38.70
CA ARG A 465 -4.45 2.39 -39.19
C ARG A 465 -4.80 0.95 -38.82
N ILE A 466 -6.10 0.67 -38.72
CA ILE A 466 -6.63 -0.66 -38.38
C ILE A 466 -6.71 -1.60 -39.59
N ASP A 467 -6.65 -1.05 -40.81
CA ASP A 467 -6.84 -1.76 -42.07
C ASP A 467 -5.53 -1.95 -42.85
N VAL A 468 -4.49 -1.18 -42.54
CA VAL A 468 -3.19 -1.25 -43.24
C VAL A 468 -2.05 -1.03 -42.24
N PRO A 469 -1.01 -1.90 -42.23
CA PRO A 469 0.15 -1.71 -41.38
C PRO A 469 0.99 -0.51 -41.85
N GLY A 470 1.53 0.25 -40.89
CA GLY A 470 2.44 1.36 -41.14
C GLY A 470 2.09 2.63 -40.36
N ALA A 471 2.96 3.64 -40.49
CA ALA A 471 2.74 4.97 -39.95
C ALA A 471 2.27 5.93 -41.06
N PHE A 472 1.18 6.65 -40.79
CA PHE A 472 0.52 7.52 -41.74
C PHE A 472 0.51 8.95 -41.22
N HIS A 473 0.70 9.90 -42.13
CA HIS A 473 0.46 11.32 -41.90
C HIS A 473 -0.59 11.80 -42.89
N THR A 474 -1.54 12.61 -42.43
CA THR A 474 -2.55 13.24 -43.28
C THR A 474 -2.33 14.75 -43.34
N GLU A 475 -2.42 15.34 -44.52
CA GLU A 475 -2.34 16.80 -44.69
C GLU A 475 -3.70 17.46 -44.36
N TRP A 476 -4.13 17.37 -43.11
CA TRP A 476 -5.50 17.69 -42.69
C TRP A 476 -5.97 19.09 -43.08
N PHE A 477 -5.11 20.11 -42.93
CA PHE A 477 -5.43 21.49 -43.29
C PHE A 477 -5.75 21.66 -44.79
N LYS A 478 -5.02 20.95 -45.67
CA LYS A 478 -5.21 21.06 -47.11
C LYS A 478 -6.57 20.45 -47.50
N ILE A 479 -6.86 19.26 -46.97
CA ILE A 479 -8.12 18.56 -47.21
C ILE A 479 -9.30 19.39 -46.69
N ALA A 480 -9.23 19.85 -45.43
CA ALA A 480 -10.32 20.61 -44.81
C ALA A 480 -10.61 21.95 -45.51
N LYS A 481 -9.60 22.61 -46.10
CA LYS A 481 -9.80 23.80 -46.93
C LYS A 481 -10.44 23.48 -48.27
N GLN A 482 -10.06 22.38 -48.91
CA GLN A 482 -10.63 21.95 -50.19
C GLN A 482 -12.08 21.47 -50.05
N SER A 483 -12.46 20.90 -48.90
CA SER A 483 -13.83 20.45 -48.60
C SER A 483 -14.81 21.56 -48.17
N LYS A 484 -14.36 22.81 -48.04
CA LYS A 484 -15.20 23.98 -47.68
C LYS A 484 -15.70 24.79 -48.89
N ILE A 485 -15.50 24.26 -50.10
CA ILE A 485 -16.15 24.68 -51.36
C ILE A 485 -17.25 23.65 -51.63
#